data_AF-A0A7J9B2N7-F1
#
_entry.id   AF-A0A7J9B2N7-F1
#
_cell.length_a   1.000
_cell.length_b   1.000
_cell.length_c   1.000
_cell.angle_alpha   90.00
_cell.angle_beta   90.00
_cell.angle_gamma   90.00
#
_symmetry.space_group_name_H-M   'P 1'
#
loop_
_entity.id
_entity.type
_entity.pdbx_description
1 polymer ?
#
loop_
_entity_poly.entity_id
_entity_poly.type
_entity_poly.pdbx_seq_one_letter_code
_entity_poly.pdbx_strand_id
1 'polypeptide(L)'
;MAWLLCLFRPDKVKALVNLSVPFIRFDREIKPVDVWKAVYGDDYYISRFQEYGEIEGEFAEVGVERVVKEYLCDFPVLLPKGKLFKRPLDEPITLPSWLSEEEANYYVTVFQKTGFTCPINYYRNLGRNWELLGPWVGSKIKTPAKFIVGDKDLAYGMPGMKEYIHNGGFKEDVPSLEQVVVMKGVSHFINMEKPEEISSHIYDFFGQFH
;
A
#
# COMPACT_ATOMS: atom_id res chain seq x y z
N MET A 1 -5.34 6.92 -1.88
CA MET A 1 -6.53 7.81 -1.73
C MET A 1 -6.16 9.23 -1.29
N ALA A 2 -5.42 9.43 -0.19
CA ALA A 2 -5.09 10.77 0.31
C ALA A 2 -4.42 11.69 -0.72
N TRP A 3 -3.52 11.13 -1.56
CA TRP A 3 -2.95 11.86 -2.70
C TRP A 3 -4.00 12.41 -3.67
N LEU A 4 -5.01 11.61 -4.02
CA LEU A 4 -6.07 12.05 -4.92
C LEU A 4 -6.94 13.13 -4.27
N LEU A 5 -7.18 13.06 -2.96
CA LEU A 5 -7.86 14.14 -2.25
C LEU A 5 -7.07 15.45 -2.32
N CYS A 6 -5.76 15.41 -2.08
CA CYS A 6 -4.89 16.59 -2.19
C CYS A 6 -4.79 17.12 -3.63
N LEU A 7 -4.91 16.23 -4.61
CA LEU A 7 -4.93 16.59 -6.03
C LEU A 7 -6.23 17.29 -6.43
N PHE A 8 -7.37 16.75 -6.00
CA PHE A 8 -8.69 17.23 -6.41
C PHE A 8 -9.17 18.42 -5.59
N ARG A 9 -8.91 18.40 -4.28
CA ARG A 9 -9.40 19.38 -3.29
C ARG A 9 -8.29 19.80 -2.34
N PRO A 10 -7.21 20.41 -2.84
CA PRO A 10 -6.14 20.92 -1.99
C PRO A 10 -6.65 21.95 -0.98
N ASP A 11 -7.75 22.65 -1.28
CA ASP A 11 -8.43 23.58 -0.38
C ASP A 11 -9.00 22.93 0.90
N LYS A 12 -9.12 21.60 0.92
CA LYS A 12 -9.65 20.84 2.05
C LYS A 12 -8.58 20.18 2.92
N VAL A 13 -7.31 20.26 2.53
CA VAL A 13 -6.22 19.57 3.24
C VAL A 13 -5.14 20.59 3.63
N LYS A 14 -5.02 20.87 4.92
CA LYS A 14 -4.01 21.80 5.46
C LYS A 14 -2.60 21.23 5.32
N ALA A 15 -2.43 19.95 5.65
CA ALA A 15 -1.17 19.21 5.53
C ALA A 15 -1.46 17.69 5.48
N LEU A 16 -0.52 16.89 4.95
CA LEU A 16 -0.65 15.45 4.78
C LEU A 16 0.55 14.70 5.38
N VAL A 17 0.30 13.72 6.25
CA VAL A 17 1.26 12.64 6.54
C VAL A 17 0.79 11.41 5.79
N ASN A 18 1.60 10.91 4.83
CA ASN A 18 1.26 9.73 4.06
C ASN A 18 2.28 8.61 4.31
N LEU A 19 1.79 7.39 4.50
CA LEU A 19 2.60 6.24 4.88
C LEU A 19 2.71 5.25 3.71
N SER A 20 3.84 4.56 3.61
CA SER A 20 4.11 3.44 2.68
C SER A 20 4.16 3.78 1.19
N VAL A 21 3.06 4.29 0.62
CA VAL A 21 2.90 4.47 -0.83
C VAL A 21 3.13 5.93 -1.21
N PRO A 22 4.18 6.27 -1.98
CA PRO A 22 4.41 7.64 -2.43
C PRO A 22 3.37 8.06 -3.48
N PHE A 23 3.42 9.31 -3.92
CA PHE A 23 2.61 9.72 -5.08
C PHE A 23 3.08 8.95 -6.30
N ILE A 24 2.17 8.32 -7.03
CA ILE A 24 2.48 7.60 -8.27
C ILE A 24 2.09 8.52 -9.43
N ARG A 25 3.09 8.95 -10.21
CA ARG A 25 2.89 9.77 -11.40
C ARG A 25 1.95 9.05 -12.38
N PHE A 26 0.94 9.76 -12.86
CA PHE A 26 0.06 9.26 -13.91
C PHE A 26 0.67 9.58 -15.27
N ASP A 27 0.77 8.57 -16.13
CA ASP A 27 1.21 8.70 -17.51
C ASP A 27 0.08 8.22 -18.43
N ARG A 28 -0.20 8.95 -19.52
CA ARG A 28 -1.32 8.65 -20.45
C ARG A 28 -1.06 7.46 -21.36
N GLU A 29 0.19 7.02 -21.48
CA GLU A 29 0.58 5.94 -22.37
C GLU A 29 0.79 4.64 -21.58
N ILE A 30 0.97 4.76 -20.27
CA ILE A 30 1.38 3.65 -19.41
C ILE A 30 0.26 3.28 -18.43
N LYS A 31 -0.39 2.14 -18.68
CA LYS A 31 -1.39 1.58 -17.77
C LYS A 31 -0.69 0.92 -16.56
N PRO A 32 -1.05 1.27 -15.31
CA PRO A 32 -0.34 0.80 -14.12
C PRO A 32 -0.26 -0.73 -14.00
N VAL A 33 -1.38 -1.43 -14.24
CA VAL A 33 -1.46 -2.90 -14.13
C VAL A 33 -0.54 -3.57 -15.16
N ASP A 34 -0.47 -3.05 -16.39
CA ASP A 34 0.36 -3.61 -17.45
C ASP A 34 1.86 -3.47 -17.12
N VAL A 35 2.27 -2.36 -16.51
CA VAL A 35 3.66 -2.18 -16.04
C VAL A 35 4.02 -3.21 -14.99
N TRP A 36 3.19 -3.35 -13.95
CA TRP A 36 3.53 -4.27 -12.88
C TRP A 36 3.49 -5.72 -13.35
N LYS A 37 2.57 -6.06 -14.25
CA LYS A 37 2.55 -7.34 -14.92
C LYS A 37 3.81 -7.57 -15.77
N ALA A 38 4.31 -6.56 -16.47
CA ALA A 38 5.56 -6.68 -17.24
C ALA A 38 6.79 -6.87 -16.34
N VAL A 39 6.81 -6.27 -15.15
CA VAL A 39 7.93 -6.34 -14.20
C VAL A 39 7.92 -7.64 -13.38
N TYR A 40 6.77 -8.05 -12.88
CA TYR A 40 6.63 -9.13 -11.89
C TYR A 40 5.90 -10.36 -12.41
N GLY A 41 5.33 -10.30 -13.63
CA GLY A 41 4.58 -11.38 -14.23
C GLY A 41 3.12 -11.48 -13.76
N ASP A 42 2.46 -12.56 -14.17
CA ASP A 42 1.06 -12.85 -13.86
C ASP A 42 0.81 -13.15 -12.39
N ASP A 43 1.82 -13.62 -11.67
CA ASP A 43 1.71 -13.97 -10.25
C ASP A 43 1.83 -12.77 -9.31
N TYR A 44 2.10 -11.57 -9.82
CA TYR A 44 2.07 -10.37 -9.00
C TYR A 44 0.69 -10.16 -8.38
N TYR A 45 0.64 -9.81 -7.08
CA TYR A 45 -0.63 -9.79 -6.35
C TYR A 45 -1.69 -8.87 -7.01
N ILE A 46 -1.30 -7.71 -7.54
CA ILE A 46 -2.24 -6.81 -8.24
C ILE A 46 -2.78 -7.45 -9.53
N SER A 47 -1.95 -8.18 -10.27
CA SER A 47 -2.36 -8.92 -11.46
C SER A 47 -3.33 -10.04 -11.09
N ARG A 48 -3.02 -10.80 -10.03
CA ARG A 48 -3.87 -11.88 -9.51
C ARG A 48 -5.20 -11.41 -8.92
N PHE A 49 -5.29 -10.14 -8.55
CA PHE A 49 -6.52 -9.53 -8.06
C PHE A 49 -7.47 -9.07 -9.17
N GLN A 50 -7.02 -9.01 -10.44
CA GLN A 50 -7.83 -8.43 -11.52
C GLN A 50 -9.06 -9.26 -11.85
N GLU A 51 -8.93 -10.59 -11.95
CA GLU A 51 -10.05 -11.44 -12.31
C GLU A 51 -11.03 -11.57 -11.15
N TYR A 52 -12.32 -11.34 -11.43
CA TYR A 52 -13.35 -11.31 -10.41
C TYR A 52 -13.61 -12.71 -9.86
N GLY A 53 -13.46 -12.88 -8.54
CA GLY A 53 -13.77 -14.13 -7.85
C GLY A 53 -12.66 -15.18 -7.87
N GLU A 54 -11.61 -15.04 -8.71
CA GLU A 54 -10.52 -16.03 -8.74
C GLU A 54 -9.76 -16.07 -7.42
N ILE A 55 -9.17 -14.94 -7.01
CA ILE A 55 -8.38 -14.91 -5.79
C ILE A 55 -9.24 -15.08 -4.53
N GLU A 56 -10.50 -14.62 -4.54
CA GLU A 56 -11.43 -14.89 -3.44
C GLU A 56 -11.73 -16.39 -3.31
N GLY A 57 -11.80 -17.13 -4.42
CA GLY A 57 -11.91 -18.58 -4.42
C GLY A 57 -10.69 -19.25 -3.77
N GLU A 58 -9.47 -18.88 -4.18
CA GLU A 58 -8.25 -19.43 -3.58
C GLU A 58 -8.13 -19.05 -2.09
N PHE A 59 -8.55 -17.84 -1.69
CA PHE A 59 -8.60 -17.44 -0.28
C PHE A 59 -9.64 -18.24 0.52
N ALA A 60 -10.76 -18.63 -0.09
CA ALA A 60 -11.75 -19.48 0.56
C ALA A 60 -11.23 -20.90 0.79
N GLU A 61 -10.46 -21.45 -0.15
CA GLU A 61 -9.80 -22.76 0.00
C GLU A 61 -8.72 -22.74 1.09
N VAL A 62 -7.92 -21.67 1.17
CA VAL A 62 -6.89 -21.52 2.21
C VAL A 62 -7.47 -21.18 3.59
N GLY A 63 -8.61 -20.50 3.62
CA GLY A 63 -9.28 -20.07 4.85
C GLY A 63 -8.91 -18.65 5.28
N VAL A 64 -9.94 -17.90 5.71
CA VAL A 64 -9.84 -16.46 6.03
C VAL A 64 -8.78 -16.16 7.09
N GLU A 65 -8.73 -16.95 8.16
CA GLU A 65 -7.76 -16.74 9.25
C GLU A 65 -6.32 -16.79 8.72
N ARG A 66 -6.03 -17.83 7.92
CA ARG A 66 -4.71 -18.03 7.33
C ARG A 66 -4.33 -16.85 6.45
N VAL A 67 -5.22 -16.45 5.54
CA VAL A 67 -5.00 -15.32 4.64
C VAL A 67 -4.70 -14.04 5.42
N VAL A 68 -5.54 -13.67 6.38
CA VAL A 68 -5.36 -12.44 7.16
C VAL A 68 -4.02 -12.45 7.91
N LYS A 69 -3.68 -13.56 8.59
CA LYS A 69 -2.43 -13.66 9.35
C LYS A 69 -1.20 -13.61 8.44
N GLU A 70 -1.23 -14.22 7.25
CA GLU A 70 -0.14 -14.11 6.27
C GLU A 70 0.06 -12.66 5.84
N TYR A 71 -1.02 -11.96 5.46
CA TYR A 71 -0.94 -10.57 5.03
C TYR A 71 -0.42 -9.65 6.13
N LEU A 72 -0.82 -9.84 7.39
CA LEU A 72 -0.35 -9.04 8.52
C LEU A 72 1.13 -9.30 8.86
N CYS A 73 1.64 -10.52 8.65
CA CYS A 73 3.00 -10.90 9.03
C CYS A 73 4.05 -10.73 7.92
N ASP A 74 3.72 -11.10 6.68
CA ASP A 74 4.59 -11.01 5.51
C ASP A 74 3.73 -10.79 4.26
N PHE A 75 3.40 -9.52 3.97
CA PHE A 75 2.56 -9.16 2.84
C PHE A 75 3.15 -9.74 1.54
N PRO A 76 2.46 -10.67 0.87
CA PRO A 76 3.01 -11.36 -0.30
C PRO A 76 3.04 -10.45 -1.53
N VAL A 77 4.20 -10.32 -2.14
CA VAL A 77 4.38 -9.62 -3.42
C VAL A 77 3.89 -10.48 -4.60
N LEU A 78 4.16 -11.78 -4.52
CA LEU A 78 3.77 -12.78 -5.52
C LEU A 78 2.80 -13.78 -4.88
N LEU A 79 1.76 -14.14 -5.62
CA LEU A 79 0.73 -15.10 -5.24
C LEU A 79 0.60 -16.22 -6.30
N PRO A 80 1.60 -17.09 -6.51
CA PRO A 80 1.51 -18.15 -7.52
C PRO A 80 0.27 -19.04 -7.35
N LYS A 81 -0.34 -19.46 -8.46
CA LYS A 81 -1.62 -20.20 -8.44
C LYS A 81 -1.44 -21.54 -7.73
N GLY A 82 -2.28 -21.80 -6.72
CA GLY A 82 -2.15 -22.98 -5.85
C GLY A 82 -0.96 -22.94 -4.87
N LYS A 83 -0.20 -21.84 -4.81
CA LYS A 83 0.87 -21.62 -3.83
C LYS A 83 0.94 -20.14 -3.41
N LEU A 84 -0.16 -19.66 -2.83
CA LEU A 84 -0.35 -18.25 -2.48
C LEU A 84 0.69 -17.71 -1.49
N PHE A 85 1.11 -18.54 -0.53
CA PHE A 85 1.98 -18.10 0.56
C PHE A 85 3.30 -18.89 0.57
N LYS A 86 4.36 -18.26 1.09
CA LYS A 86 5.69 -18.89 1.20
C LYS A 86 5.68 -20.04 2.20
N ARG A 87 4.94 -19.88 3.30
CA ARG A 87 4.80 -20.86 4.36
C ARG A 87 3.84 -21.99 3.91
N PRO A 88 4.16 -23.26 4.18
CA PRO A 88 3.21 -24.36 4.06
C PRO A 88 1.93 -24.07 4.85
N LEU A 89 0.79 -24.52 4.33
CA LEU A 89 -0.53 -24.23 4.92
C LEU A 89 -0.75 -24.95 6.27
N ASP A 90 -0.06 -26.07 6.48
CA ASP A 90 -0.06 -26.87 7.71
C ASP A 90 0.91 -26.34 8.78
N GLU A 91 1.81 -25.42 8.43
CA GLU A 91 2.73 -24.80 9.39
C GLU A 91 2.05 -23.63 10.13
N PRO A 92 2.10 -23.56 11.47
CA PRO A 92 1.51 -22.45 12.22
C PRO A 92 2.22 -21.12 11.92
N ILE A 93 1.45 -20.03 11.85
CA ILE A 93 2.01 -18.69 11.70
C ILE A 93 2.42 -18.16 13.07
N THR A 94 3.71 -17.86 13.23
CA THR A 94 4.20 -17.10 14.38
C THR A 94 4.00 -15.61 14.11
N LEU A 95 3.14 -14.96 14.90
CA LEU A 95 2.91 -13.52 14.80
C LEU A 95 4.17 -12.73 15.22
N PRO A 96 4.43 -11.57 14.60
CA PRO A 96 5.51 -10.70 15.04
C PRO A 96 5.20 -10.13 16.44
N SER A 97 6.23 -9.75 17.18
CA SER A 97 6.08 -9.29 18.58
C SER A 97 5.24 -8.03 18.77
N TRP A 98 4.98 -7.27 17.69
CA TRP A 98 4.14 -6.07 17.69
C TRP A 98 2.66 -6.36 17.41
N LEU A 99 2.30 -7.61 17.08
CA LEU A 99 0.93 -8.01 16.76
C LEU A 99 0.47 -9.11 17.71
N SER A 100 -0.49 -8.81 18.57
CA SER A 100 -1.11 -9.81 19.44
C SER A 100 -2.08 -10.71 18.67
N GLU A 101 -2.36 -11.91 19.23
CA GLU A 101 -3.40 -12.79 18.72
C GLU A 101 -4.79 -12.13 18.76
N GLU A 102 -5.07 -11.31 19.78
CA GLU A 102 -6.34 -10.60 19.89
C GLU A 102 -6.54 -9.61 18.73
N GLU A 103 -5.52 -8.80 18.44
CA GLU A 103 -5.54 -7.85 17.32
C GLU A 103 -5.63 -8.56 15.98
N ALA A 104 -4.87 -9.64 15.76
CA ALA A 104 -4.97 -10.43 14.54
C ALA A 104 -6.39 -11.01 14.38
N ASN A 105 -6.96 -11.58 15.43
CA ASN A 105 -8.29 -12.19 15.41
C ASN A 105 -9.42 -11.17 15.22
N TYR A 106 -9.21 -9.92 15.59
CA TYR A 106 -10.13 -8.83 15.24
C TYR A 106 -10.25 -8.70 13.72
N TYR A 107 -9.13 -8.62 13.00
CA TYR A 107 -9.15 -8.55 11.53
C TYR A 107 -9.75 -9.82 10.91
N VAL A 108 -9.41 -11.00 11.42
CA VAL A 108 -9.99 -12.27 10.97
C VAL A 108 -11.51 -12.23 11.06
N THR A 109 -12.06 -11.79 12.19
CA THR A 109 -13.51 -11.68 12.42
C THR A 109 -14.18 -10.71 11.44
N VAL A 110 -13.52 -9.60 11.10
CA VAL A 110 -14.03 -8.63 10.12
C VAL A 110 -14.07 -9.25 8.73
N PHE A 111 -12.98 -9.90 8.29
CA PHE A 111 -12.91 -10.52 6.95
C PHE A 111 -13.79 -11.76 6.82
N GLN A 112 -14.05 -12.49 7.90
CA GLN A 112 -15.02 -13.60 7.90
C GLN A 112 -16.43 -13.11 7.59
N LYS A 113 -16.79 -11.90 8.05
CA LYS A 113 -18.12 -11.31 7.80
C LYS A 113 -18.23 -10.62 6.45
N THR A 114 -17.16 -9.96 6.02
CA THR A 114 -17.19 -9.05 4.85
C THR A 114 -16.64 -9.69 3.58
N GLY A 115 -15.84 -10.75 3.70
CA GLY A 115 -15.04 -11.30 2.60
C GLY A 115 -13.96 -10.33 2.11
N PHE A 116 -13.24 -10.72 1.07
CA PHE A 116 -12.13 -9.93 0.51
C PHE A 116 -12.49 -9.14 -0.75
N THR A 117 -13.67 -9.38 -1.35
CA THR A 117 -14.06 -8.76 -2.63
C THR A 117 -14.04 -7.24 -2.58
N CYS A 118 -14.61 -6.62 -1.55
CA CYS A 118 -14.67 -5.16 -1.43
C CYS A 118 -13.28 -4.50 -1.41
N PRO A 119 -12.33 -4.89 -0.53
CA PRO A 119 -10.98 -4.32 -0.58
C PRO A 119 -10.23 -4.66 -1.87
N ILE A 120 -10.43 -5.86 -2.45
CA ILE A 120 -9.79 -6.25 -3.71
C ILE A 120 -10.28 -5.41 -4.89
N ASN A 121 -11.55 -4.99 -4.90
CA ASN A 121 -12.12 -4.18 -5.97
C ASN A 121 -11.40 -2.83 -6.18
N TYR A 122 -10.68 -2.30 -5.19
CA TYR A 122 -9.82 -1.13 -5.37
C TYR A 122 -8.71 -1.38 -6.41
N TYR A 123 -8.14 -2.58 -6.43
CA TYR A 123 -7.11 -3.00 -7.38
C TYR A 123 -7.68 -3.24 -8.77
N ARG A 124 -8.90 -3.81 -8.84
CA ARG A 124 -9.63 -4.00 -10.11
C ARG A 124 -9.98 -2.67 -10.77
N ASN A 125 -10.18 -1.62 -9.98
CA ASN A 125 -10.49 -0.29 -10.49
C ASN A 125 -9.26 0.51 -10.95
N LEU A 126 -8.03 -0.01 -10.84
CA LEU A 126 -6.82 0.75 -11.21
C LEU A 126 -6.78 1.14 -12.68
N GLY A 127 -7.22 0.26 -13.58
CA GLY A 127 -7.34 0.57 -15.01
C GLY A 127 -8.35 1.71 -15.26
N ARG A 128 -9.53 1.63 -14.63
CA ARG A 128 -10.55 2.68 -14.75
C ARG A 128 -10.12 4.00 -14.10
N ASN A 129 -9.45 3.94 -12.95
CA ASN A 129 -8.87 5.12 -12.29
C ASN A 129 -7.88 5.83 -13.22
N TRP A 130 -7.02 5.08 -13.89
CA TRP A 130 -6.08 5.63 -14.87
C TRP A 130 -6.78 6.39 -16.00
N GLU A 131 -7.84 5.82 -16.59
CA GLU A 131 -8.64 6.52 -17.62
C GLU A 131 -9.25 7.82 -17.10
N LEU A 132 -9.85 7.76 -15.91
CA LEU A 132 -10.53 8.89 -15.29
C LEU A 132 -9.56 9.98 -14.85
N LEU A 133 -8.32 9.64 -14.52
CA LEU A 133 -7.30 10.58 -14.05
C LEU A 133 -6.58 11.34 -15.18
N GLY A 134 -6.92 11.06 -16.45
CA GLY A 134 -6.35 11.73 -17.63
C GLY A 134 -6.30 13.27 -17.57
N PRO A 135 -7.30 13.98 -17.00
CA PRO A 135 -7.27 15.44 -16.83
C PRO A 135 -6.20 15.96 -15.86
N TRP A 136 -5.69 15.12 -14.95
CA TRP A 136 -4.71 15.51 -13.92
C TRP A 136 -3.28 15.08 -14.24
N VAL A 137 -3.02 14.53 -15.43
CA VAL A 137 -1.66 14.20 -15.86
C VAL A 137 -0.78 15.45 -15.83
N GLY A 138 0.41 15.33 -15.23
CA GLY A 138 1.36 16.45 -15.02
C GLY A 138 0.97 17.43 -13.90
N SER A 139 -0.16 17.22 -13.21
CA SER A 139 -0.53 18.02 -12.05
C SER A 139 0.34 17.68 -10.84
N LYS A 140 0.63 18.69 -10.03
CA LYS A 140 1.48 18.58 -8.84
C LYS A 140 0.64 18.64 -7.56
N ILE A 141 1.05 17.90 -6.54
CA ILE A 141 0.47 18.01 -5.21
C ILE A 141 1.08 19.21 -4.50
N LYS A 142 0.25 20.22 -4.22
CA LYS A 142 0.69 21.48 -3.58
C LYS A 142 0.54 21.45 -2.06
N THR A 143 -0.24 20.52 -1.52
CA THR A 143 -0.43 20.35 -0.07
C THR A 143 0.90 20.01 0.60
N PRO A 144 1.29 20.69 1.70
CA PRO A 144 2.44 20.32 2.52
C PRO A 144 2.36 18.85 2.92
N ALA A 145 3.44 18.10 2.68
CA ALA A 145 3.43 16.67 2.86
C ALA A 145 4.67 16.15 3.60
N LYS A 146 4.46 15.18 4.48
CA LYS A 146 5.48 14.32 5.06
C LYS A 146 5.21 12.88 4.64
N PHE A 147 6.25 12.20 4.17
CA PHE A 147 6.16 10.81 3.73
C PHE A 147 7.03 9.91 4.62
N ILE A 148 6.48 8.79 5.05
CA ILE A 148 7.15 7.84 5.97
C ILE A 148 6.97 6.43 5.42
N VAL A 149 8.06 5.67 5.36
CA VAL A 149 8.05 4.31 4.80
C VAL A 149 9.05 3.41 5.52
N GLY A 150 8.75 2.12 5.63
CA GLY A 150 9.70 1.12 6.12
C GLY A 150 10.73 0.75 5.05
N ASP A 151 11.98 0.48 5.43
CA ASP A 151 13.02 0.07 4.48
C ASP A 151 12.80 -1.32 3.86
N LYS A 152 11.94 -2.14 4.49
CA LYS A 152 11.48 -3.45 4.00
C LYS A 152 10.08 -3.41 3.38
N ASP A 153 9.46 -2.24 3.25
CA ASP A 153 8.13 -2.12 2.64
C ASP A 153 8.16 -2.57 1.16
N LEU A 154 7.19 -3.39 0.76
CA LEU A 154 7.08 -3.88 -0.61
C LEU A 154 6.97 -2.74 -1.64
N ALA A 155 6.25 -1.66 -1.32
CA ALA A 155 6.06 -0.53 -2.22
C ALA A 155 7.37 0.21 -2.41
N TYR A 156 8.16 0.35 -1.34
CA TYR A 156 9.50 0.94 -1.38
C TYR A 156 10.53 0.07 -2.10
N GLY A 157 10.33 -1.26 -2.08
CA GLY A 157 11.15 -2.24 -2.78
C GLY A 157 10.87 -2.36 -4.28
N MET A 158 9.85 -1.66 -4.81
CA MET A 158 9.54 -1.72 -6.24
C MET A 158 10.67 -1.12 -7.10
N PRO A 159 11.01 -1.73 -8.25
CA PRO A 159 12.01 -1.20 -9.16
C PRO A 159 11.76 0.27 -9.51
N GLY A 160 12.80 1.10 -9.37
CA GLY A 160 12.72 2.54 -9.63
C GLY A 160 12.12 3.38 -8.51
N MET A 161 11.50 2.76 -7.48
CA MET A 161 10.79 3.52 -6.45
C MET A 161 11.73 4.31 -5.53
N LYS A 162 12.87 3.73 -5.16
CA LYS A 162 13.87 4.41 -4.33
C LYS A 162 14.47 5.59 -5.09
N GLU A 163 14.77 5.39 -6.37
CA GLU A 163 15.28 6.44 -7.25
C GLU A 163 14.24 7.55 -7.40
N TYR A 164 12.97 7.22 -7.61
CA TYR A 164 11.89 8.20 -7.69
C TYR A 164 11.75 9.01 -6.39
N ILE A 165 11.75 8.35 -5.23
CA ILE A 165 11.59 9.00 -3.92
C ILE A 165 12.79 9.92 -3.61
N HIS A 166 14.02 9.46 -3.83
CA HIS A 166 15.22 10.12 -3.33
C HIS A 166 15.95 10.98 -4.36
N ASN A 167 15.81 10.70 -5.65
CA ASN A 167 16.54 11.40 -6.73
C ASN A 167 15.70 12.51 -7.39
N GLY A 168 14.73 13.07 -6.66
CA GLY A 168 14.02 14.30 -7.03
C GLY A 168 12.68 14.12 -7.74
N GLY A 169 12.37 12.94 -8.30
CA GLY A 169 11.08 12.70 -8.97
C GLY A 169 9.88 12.95 -8.07
N PHE A 170 9.90 12.40 -6.85
CA PHE A 170 8.82 12.59 -5.90
C PHE A 170 8.68 14.04 -5.42
N LYS A 171 9.81 14.75 -5.26
CA LYS A 171 9.83 16.18 -4.93
C LYS A 171 9.36 17.05 -6.11
N GLU A 172 9.56 16.61 -7.35
CA GLU A 172 9.07 17.31 -8.54
C GLU A 172 7.53 17.27 -8.60
N ASP A 173 6.94 16.10 -8.32
CA ASP A 173 5.50 15.87 -8.34
C ASP A 173 4.80 16.39 -7.07
N VAL A 174 5.53 16.42 -5.95
CA VAL A 174 5.09 17.00 -4.67
C VAL A 174 6.08 18.08 -4.22
N PRO A 175 6.03 19.30 -4.82
CA PRO A 175 6.97 20.39 -4.48
C PRO A 175 6.99 20.74 -2.99
N SER A 176 5.86 20.58 -2.30
CA SER A 176 5.69 20.85 -0.88
C SER A 176 6.03 19.65 0.02
N LEU A 177 6.70 18.62 -0.50
CA LEU A 177 7.17 17.48 0.30
C LEU A 177 8.31 17.93 1.22
N GLU A 178 8.08 17.99 2.52
CA GLU A 178 9.04 18.51 3.48
C GLU A 178 10.06 17.46 3.92
N GLN A 179 9.59 16.25 4.19
CA GLN A 179 10.44 15.18 4.71
C GLN A 179 10.04 13.82 4.15
N VAL A 180 11.06 13.04 3.78
CA VAL A 180 10.97 11.59 3.58
C VAL A 180 11.66 10.91 4.75
N VAL A 181 10.94 10.07 5.48
CA VAL A 181 11.48 9.27 6.58
C VAL A 181 11.49 7.81 6.15
N VAL A 182 12.66 7.18 6.21
CA VAL A 182 12.84 5.74 5.96
C VAL A 182 13.16 5.06 7.28
N MET A 183 12.23 4.23 7.76
CA MET A 183 12.33 3.53 9.04
C MET A 183 13.10 2.23 8.86
N LYS A 184 14.26 2.12 9.53
CA LYS A 184 15.16 0.97 9.38
C LYS A 184 14.59 -0.27 10.07
N GLY A 185 14.59 -1.40 9.35
CA GLY A 185 14.19 -2.70 9.87
C GLY A 185 12.70 -2.97 9.88
N VAL A 186 11.87 -2.01 9.46
CA VAL A 186 10.40 -2.01 9.56
C VAL A 186 9.77 -2.35 8.22
N SER A 187 8.70 -3.14 8.22
CA SER A 187 8.01 -3.59 6.99
C SER A 187 6.88 -2.62 6.60
N HIS A 188 5.77 -3.14 6.08
CA HIS A 188 4.66 -2.38 5.50
C HIS A 188 3.75 -1.70 6.55
N PHE A 189 3.43 -2.40 7.66
CA PHE A 189 2.50 -1.89 8.68
C PHE A 189 3.22 -1.03 9.74
N ILE A 190 3.93 0.00 9.31
CA ILE A 190 4.79 0.83 10.17
C ILE A 190 4.05 1.48 11.35
N ASN A 191 2.77 1.80 11.17
CA ASN A 191 1.91 2.39 12.20
C ASN A 191 1.45 1.37 13.27
N MET A 192 1.55 0.07 12.99
CA MET A 192 1.31 -0.98 13.98
C MET A 192 2.63 -1.46 14.59
N GLU A 193 3.69 -1.56 13.78
CA GLU A 193 5.00 -2.03 14.24
C GLU A 193 5.75 -0.99 15.10
N LYS A 194 5.56 0.31 14.81
CA LYS A 194 6.19 1.45 15.51
C LYS A 194 5.17 2.56 15.83
N PRO A 195 4.13 2.28 16.62
CA PRO A 195 3.01 3.19 16.81
C PRO A 195 3.42 4.51 17.47
N GLU A 196 4.34 4.50 18.42
CA GLU A 196 4.82 5.70 19.12
C GLU A 196 5.62 6.61 18.18
N GLU A 197 6.54 6.05 17.40
CA GLU A 197 7.37 6.81 16.46
C GLU A 197 6.52 7.45 15.35
N ILE A 198 5.55 6.71 14.82
CA ILE A 198 4.58 7.26 13.84
C ILE A 198 3.72 8.35 14.48
N SER A 199 3.23 8.14 15.70
CA SER A 199 2.42 9.14 16.41
C SER A 199 3.19 10.44 16.66
N SER A 200 4.45 10.34 17.08
CA SER A 200 5.34 11.49 17.24
C SER A 200 5.56 12.22 15.91
N HIS A 201 5.84 11.50 14.82
CA HIS A 201 5.99 12.13 13.51
C HIS A 201 4.74 12.87 13.03
N ILE A 202 3.55 12.34 13.31
CA ILE A 202 2.28 12.98 12.99
C ILE A 202 2.11 14.26 13.82
N TYR A 203 2.32 14.16 15.14
CA TYR A 203 2.17 15.29 16.06
C TYR A 203 3.13 16.43 15.70
N ASP A 204 4.42 16.13 15.52
CA ASP A 204 5.45 17.12 15.22
C ASP A 204 5.23 17.81 13.87
N PHE A 205 4.72 17.07 12.87
CA PHE A 205 4.45 17.66 11.56
C PHE A 205 3.23 18.57 11.60
N PHE A 206 2.11 18.12 12.16
CA PHE A 206 0.90 18.93 12.23
C PHE A 206 1.01 20.11 13.20
N GLY A 207 1.89 20.02 14.21
CA GLY A 207 2.23 21.14 15.11
C GLY A 207 2.91 22.33 14.41
N GLN A 208 3.32 22.20 13.15
CA GLN A 208 3.89 23.31 12.38
C GLN A 208 2.81 24.18 11.73
N PHE A 209 1.57 23.68 11.65
CA PHE A 209 0.46 24.32 10.95
C PHE A 209 -0.59 24.85 11.93
N HIS A 210 -0.19 25.56 12.98
CA HIS A 210 -1.14 26.24 13.86
C HIS A 210 -1.73 27.47 13.17
#